data_AF-F8Q9U9-F1
#
_entry.id   AF-F8Q9U9-F1
#
_cell.length_a   1.000
_cell.length_b   1.000
_cell.length_c   1.000
_cell.angle_alpha   90.00
_cell.angle_beta   90.00
_cell.angle_gamma   90.00
#
_symmetry.space_group_name_H-M   'P 1'
#
loop_
_entity.id
_entity.type
_entity.pdbx_description
1 polymer ?
#
loop_
_entity_poly.entity_id
_entity_poly.type
_entity_poly.pdbx_seq_one_letter_code
_entity_poly.pdbx_strand_id
1 'polypeptide(L)'
;MAAYNIYAQQLSELCHGYPLWFPEPCMYDEVTVGDVGYVREGVFHRLFNATRASDHPSNALYGVPEGFVQLQLPQGSIRRFEKLLDPGAPLYSQSVSKIGIAASATGPGSPTVAGANLQFSCSSNRGAILVLTRRTDREDVMSSCERASKSTFELISGAGISL
;
A
#
# COMPACT_ATOMS: atom_id res chain seq x y z
N MET A 1 -8.96 -12.24 19.72
CA MET A 1 -8.91 -11.37 18.52
C MET A 1 -7.95 -12.05 17.55
N ALA A 2 -8.36 -12.26 16.29
CA ALA A 2 -7.55 -12.99 15.32
C ALA A 2 -6.32 -12.19 14.84
N ALA A 3 -5.31 -12.88 14.31
CA ALA A 3 -4.04 -12.27 13.87
C ALA A 3 -4.27 -11.19 12.80
N TYR A 4 -5.12 -11.44 11.81
CA TYR A 4 -5.45 -10.47 10.76
C TYR A 4 -6.07 -9.18 11.30
N ASN A 5 -6.84 -9.25 12.40
CA ASN A 5 -7.42 -8.06 13.03
C ASN A 5 -6.35 -7.24 13.76
N ILE A 6 -5.42 -7.90 14.45
CA ILE A 6 -4.30 -7.22 15.12
C ILE A 6 -3.39 -6.57 14.09
N TYR A 7 -3.05 -7.30 13.04
CA TYR A 7 -2.26 -6.79 11.93
C TYR A 7 -2.87 -5.54 11.32
N ALA A 8 -4.17 -5.60 11.01
CA ALA A 8 -4.82 -4.48 10.37
C ALA A 8 -4.91 -3.25 11.28
N GLN A 9 -5.25 -3.46 12.54
CA GLN A 9 -5.29 -2.41 13.55
C GLN A 9 -3.91 -1.75 13.72
N GLN A 10 -2.86 -2.54 13.89
CA GLN A 10 -1.52 -2.06 14.23
C GLN A 10 -0.82 -1.34 13.07
N LEU A 11 -1.07 -1.74 11.82
CA LEU A 11 -0.49 -1.06 10.65
C LEU A 11 -1.33 0.11 10.12
N SER A 12 -2.61 0.21 10.50
CA SER A 12 -3.46 1.34 10.11
C SER A 12 -2.94 2.68 10.62
N GLU A 13 -2.17 2.67 11.72
CA GLU A 13 -1.49 3.83 12.30
C GLU A 13 -0.46 4.48 11.35
N LEU A 14 -0.01 3.75 10.31
CA LEU A 14 0.96 4.24 9.32
C LEU A 14 0.32 5.07 8.20
N CYS A 15 -1.01 5.19 8.17
CA CYS A 15 -1.74 6.00 7.19
C CYS A 15 -1.48 5.62 5.71
N HIS A 16 -1.18 4.35 5.43
CA HIS A 16 -0.99 3.81 4.08
C HIS A 16 -2.25 3.13 3.50
N GLY A 17 -3.42 3.38 4.08
CA GLY A 17 -4.67 2.69 3.74
C GLY A 17 -4.97 1.53 4.68
N TYR A 18 -5.89 0.65 4.27
CA TYR A 18 -6.28 -0.51 5.07
C TYR A 18 -5.38 -1.72 4.76
N PRO A 19 -4.49 -2.13 5.69
CA PRO A 19 -3.63 -3.30 5.52
C PRO A 19 -4.41 -4.62 5.43
N LEU A 20 -4.13 -5.42 4.40
CA LEU A 20 -4.66 -6.79 4.24
C LEU A 20 -3.65 -7.83 4.70
N TRP A 21 -4.12 -8.86 5.39
CA TRP A 21 -3.28 -9.99 5.81
C TRP A 21 -2.98 -10.92 4.62
N PHE A 22 -3.97 -11.11 3.76
CA PHE A 22 -3.86 -11.82 2.49
C PHE A 22 -4.19 -10.83 1.36
N PRO A 23 -3.17 -10.11 0.85
CA PRO A 23 -3.39 -9.06 -0.15
C PRO A 23 -3.68 -9.62 -1.55
N GLU A 24 -3.35 -10.89 -1.83
CA GLU A 24 -3.56 -11.48 -3.15
C GLU A 24 -5.04 -11.82 -3.37
N PRO A 25 -5.68 -11.26 -4.42
CA PRO A 25 -7.08 -11.57 -4.73
C PRO A 25 -7.20 -13.02 -5.19
N CYS A 26 -8.07 -13.80 -4.54
CA CYS A 26 -8.19 -15.24 -4.83
C CYS A 26 -8.99 -15.56 -6.10
N MET A 27 -9.83 -14.64 -6.58
CA MET A 27 -10.88 -14.92 -7.58
C MET A 27 -10.95 -13.90 -8.74
N TYR A 28 -10.13 -12.85 -8.70
CA TYR A 28 -10.16 -11.77 -9.68
C TYR A 28 -8.79 -11.13 -9.86
N ASP A 29 -8.70 -10.18 -10.78
CA ASP A 29 -7.51 -9.37 -11.04
C ASP A 29 -7.12 -8.50 -9.83
N GLU A 30 -6.07 -7.71 -9.99
CA GLU A 30 -5.59 -6.79 -8.96
C GLU A 30 -6.71 -5.84 -8.48
N VAL A 31 -6.67 -5.48 -7.19
CA VAL A 31 -7.59 -4.47 -6.65
C VAL A 31 -7.27 -3.12 -7.29
N THR A 32 -8.28 -2.50 -7.87
CA THR A 32 -8.14 -1.21 -8.57
C THR A 32 -9.03 -0.13 -7.96
N VAL A 33 -8.70 1.12 -8.26
CA VAL A 33 -9.55 2.26 -7.88
C VAL A 33 -10.98 2.03 -8.37
N GLY A 34 -11.93 2.21 -7.45
CA GLY A 34 -13.36 1.99 -7.71
C GLY A 34 -13.88 0.64 -7.26
N ASP A 35 -13.03 -0.31 -6.88
CA ASP A 35 -13.47 -1.59 -6.34
C ASP A 35 -14.24 -1.40 -5.03
N VAL A 36 -15.48 -1.88 -5.02
CA VAL A 36 -16.36 -1.92 -3.86
C VAL A 36 -16.45 -3.36 -3.38
N GLY A 37 -16.27 -3.55 -2.08
CA GLY A 37 -16.19 -4.88 -1.50
C GLY A 37 -16.19 -4.87 0.02
N TYR A 38 -15.91 -6.02 0.61
CA TYR A 38 -15.76 -6.18 2.05
C TYR A 38 -14.50 -6.97 2.38
N VAL A 39 -13.99 -6.79 3.60
CA VAL A 39 -12.85 -7.56 4.11
C VAL A 39 -13.37 -8.66 5.03
N ARG A 40 -12.99 -9.91 4.77
CA ARG A 40 -13.29 -11.05 5.63
C ARG A 40 -12.02 -11.87 5.84
N GLU A 41 -11.71 -12.17 7.10
CA GLU A 41 -10.57 -13.03 7.46
C GLU A 41 -9.22 -12.55 6.88
N GLY A 42 -9.07 -11.23 6.72
CA GLY A 42 -7.85 -10.61 6.20
C GLY A 42 -7.73 -10.57 4.67
N VAL A 43 -8.76 -11.02 3.95
CA VAL A 43 -8.88 -11.01 2.49
C VAL A 43 -9.91 -9.94 2.08
N PHE A 44 -9.60 -9.13 1.08
CA PHE A 44 -10.61 -8.29 0.44
C PHE A 44 -11.41 -9.11 -0.57
N HIS A 45 -12.74 -8.91 -0.61
CA HIS A 45 -13.69 -9.53 -1.52
C HIS A 45 -14.42 -8.46 -2.33
N ARG A 46 -14.08 -8.33 -3.62
CA ARG A 46 -14.72 -7.40 -4.55
C ARG A 46 -16.12 -7.87 -4.93
N LEU A 47 -17.07 -6.95 -4.86
CA LEU A 47 -18.43 -7.11 -5.35
C LEU A 47 -18.57 -6.57 -6.78
N PHE A 48 -18.16 -5.32 -7.00
CA PHE A 48 -18.15 -4.65 -8.30
C PHE A 48 -17.15 -3.48 -8.29
N ASN A 49 -16.83 -2.92 -9.45
CA ASN A 49 -16.07 -1.69 -9.60
C ASN A 49 -16.99 -0.54 -10.04
N ALA A 50 -17.05 0.51 -9.21
CA ALA A 50 -17.91 1.67 -9.41
C ALA A 50 -17.49 2.53 -10.62
N THR A 51 -16.24 2.46 -11.05
CA THR A 51 -15.72 3.24 -12.19
C THR A 51 -15.89 2.53 -13.53
N ARG A 52 -16.38 1.28 -13.52
CA ARG A 52 -16.64 0.46 -14.70
C ARG A 52 -18.14 0.42 -15.00
N ALA A 53 -18.48 0.26 -16.27
CA ALA A 53 -19.85 0.08 -16.71
C ALA A 53 -20.46 -1.21 -16.12
N SER A 54 -21.79 -1.27 -16.05
CA SER A 54 -22.52 -2.41 -15.46
C SER A 54 -22.28 -3.73 -16.20
N ASP A 55 -21.97 -3.67 -17.50
CA ASP A 55 -21.69 -4.80 -18.38
C ASP A 55 -20.19 -5.19 -18.43
N HIS A 56 -19.32 -4.49 -17.70
CA HIS A 56 -17.89 -4.78 -17.66
C HIS A 56 -17.62 -6.14 -17.00
N PRO A 57 -16.63 -6.94 -17.48
CA PRO A 57 -16.32 -8.25 -16.90
C PRO A 57 -16.07 -8.24 -15.38
N SER A 58 -15.43 -7.20 -14.86
CA SER A 58 -15.20 -7.03 -13.40
C SER A 58 -16.49 -6.92 -12.57
N ASN A 59 -17.62 -6.59 -13.20
CA ASN A 59 -18.95 -6.46 -12.59
C ASN A 59 -19.85 -7.66 -12.89
N ALA A 60 -19.39 -8.65 -13.66
CA ALA A 60 -20.22 -9.75 -14.12
C ALA A 60 -20.54 -10.79 -13.02
N LEU A 61 -19.65 -10.96 -12.03
CA LEU A 61 -19.78 -12.04 -11.03
C LEU A 61 -20.96 -11.84 -10.09
N TYR A 62 -21.13 -10.63 -9.55
CA TYR A 62 -22.21 -10.28 -8.62
C TYR A 62 -23.21 -9.27 -9.19
N GLY A 63 -22.95 -8.76 -10.40
CA GLY A 63 -23.69 -7.64 -10.96
C GLY A 63 -23.40 -6.33 -10.24
N VAL A 64 -24.20 -5.32 -10.56
CA VAL A 64 -24.24 -4.03 -9.87
C VAL A 64 -25.62 -3.83 -9.22
N PRO A 65 -25.74 -2.99 -8.18
CA PRO A 65 -27.04 -2.67 -7.58
C PRO A 65 -28.04 -2.07 -8.57
N GLU A 66 -29.34 -2.18 -8.24
CA GLU A 66 -30.39 -1.52 -9.02
C GLU A 66 -30.20 0.01 -9.00
N GLY A 67 -30.37 0.65 -10.16
CA GLY A 67 -30.13 2.08 -10.32
C GLY A 67 -28.65 2.48 -10.32
N PHE A 68 -27.73 1.53 -10.53
CA PHE A 68 -26.30 1.82 -10.65
C PHE A 68 -26.01 2.88 -11.71
N VAL A 69 -25.30 3.94 -11.28
CA VAL A 69 -24.73 4.96 -12.16
C VAL A 69 -23.21 4.88 -12.04
N GLN A 70 -22.52 4.65 -13.16
CA GLN A 70 -21.07 4.58 -13.19
C GLN A 70 -20.44 5.87 -12.67
N LEU A 71 -19.49 5.74 -11.75
CA LEU A 71 -18.67 6.84 -11.26
C LEU A 71 -17.67 7.25 -12.35
N GLN A 72 -17.90 8.44 -12.92
CA GLN A 72 -16.99 9.03 -13.91
C GLN A 72 -15.85 9.76 -13.20
N LEU A 73 -14.68 9.16 -13.20
CA LEU A 73 -13.46 9.82 -12.71
C LEU A 73 -12.90 10.75 -13.80
N PRO A 74 -12.55 12.01 -13.48
CA PRO A 74 -11.91 12.89 -14.44
C PRO A 74 -10.63 12.26 -14.98
N GLN A 75 -10.34 12.46 -16.27
CA GLN A 75 -9.12 11.95 -16.86
C GLN A 75 -7.88 12.46 -16.10
N GLY A 76 -6.94 11.56 -15.81
CA GLY A 76 -5.73 11.86 -15.05
C GLY A 76 -5.94 12.17 -13.56
N SER A 77 -7.11 11.85 -12.99
CA SER A 77 -7.36 11.97 -11.54
C SER A 77 -6.65 10.88 -10.73
N ILE A 78 -6.42 9.71 -11.32
CA ILE A 78 -5.64 8.65 -10.71
C ILE A 78 -4.15 8.97 -10.90
N ARG A 79 -3.41 9.11 -9.80
CA ARG A 79 -1.96 9.22 -9.82
C ARG A 79 -1.34 7.96 -9.24
N ARG A 80 -0.39 7.41 -9.97
CA ARG A 80 0.47 6.32 -9.50
C ARG A 80 1.75 6.91 -8.93
N PHE A 81 2.06 6.54 -7.70
CA PHE A 81 3.31 6.80 -7.03
C PHE A 81 4.10 5.49 -7.03
N GLU A 82 5.09 5.41 -7.90
CA GLU A 82 5.98 4.26 -7.97
C GLU A 82 7.01 4.30 -6.85
N LYS A 83 7.48 3.11 -6.44
CA LYS A 83 8.60 2.95 -5.50
C LYS A 83 8.34 3.62 -4.15
N LEU A 84 7.13 3.43 -3.60
CA LEU A 84 6.80 3.99 -2.29
C LEU A 84 7.72 3.45 -1.19
N LEU A 85 8.13 2.20 -1.30
CA LEU A 85 9.01 1.52 -0.36
C LEU A 85 10.09 0.76 -1.12
N ASP A 86 11.31 0.83 -0.59
CA ASP A 86 12.40 0.00 -1.07
C ASP A 86 12.14 -1.47 -0.75
N PRO A 87 12.41 -2.40 -1.69
CA PRO A 87 12.30 -3.83 -1.42
C PRO A 87 13.11 -4.23 -0.19
N GLY A 88 12.47 -4.95 0.74
CA GLY A 88 13.05 -5.40 2.00
C GLY A 88 13.02 -4.36 3.12
N ALA A 89 12.58 -3.12 2.87
CA ALA A 89 12.34 -2.15 3.93
C ALA A 89 11.11 -2.57 4.76
N PRO A 90 11.24 -2.80 6.07
CA PRO A 90 10.11 -3.19 6.90
C PRO A 90 9.27 -1.98 7.28
N LEU A 91 7.95 -2.14 7.19
CA LEU A 91 6.98 -1.31 7.91
C LEU A 91 6.61 -2.02 9.20
N TYR A 92 6.40 -1.28 10.28
CA TYR A 92 6.03 -1.86 11.56
C TYR A 92 5.26 -0.87 12.42
N SER A 93 4.43 -1.38 13.32
CA SER A 93 3.61 -0.57 14.22
C SER A 93 4.45 0.21 15.23
N GLN A 94 3.87 1.24 15.85
CA GLN A 94 4.58 2.08 16.82
C GLN A 94 5.13 1.29 18.03
N SER A 95 4.46 0.19 18.37
CA SER A 95 4.87 -0.74 19.42
C SER A 95 6.06 -1.62 19.06
N VAL A 96 6.51 -1.60 17.81
CA VAL A 96 7.61 -2.43 17.32
C VAL A 96 8.81 -1.55 16.98
N SER A 97 10.01 -2.00 17.37
CA SER A 97 11.26 -1.35 17.01
C SER A 97 12.21 -2.35 16.35
N LYS A 98 12.92 -1.90 15.31
CA LYS A 98 13.99 -2.68 14.68
C LYS A 98 15.26 -2.57 15.53
N ILE A 99 15.77 -3.70 16.02
CA ILE A 99 16.93 -3.75 16.93
C ILE A 99 18.26 -3.89 16.17
N GLY A 100 18.26 -4.47 14.96
CA GLY A 100 19.49 -4.59 14.16
C GLY A 100 19.42 -5.60 13.01
N ILE A 101 20.54 -5.71 12.29
CA ILE A 101 20.82 -6.79 11.33
C ILE A 101 21.83 -7.72 11.98
N ALA A 102 21.44 -8.95 12.30
CA ALA A 102 22.38 -9.94 12.83
C ALA A 102 23.07 -10.65 11.66
N ALA A 103 24.37 -10.40 11.47
CA ALA A 103 25.18 -11.20 10.57
C ALA A 103 25.38 -12.58 11.22
N SER A 104 24.85 -13.63 10.58
CA SER A 104 25.16 -15.00 10.99
C SER A 104 26.60 -15.30 10.58
N ALA A 105 27.54 -15.16 11.51
CA ALA A 105 28.91 -15.63 11.34
C ALA A 105 28.95 -17.14 11.62
N THR A 106 28.90 -17.95 10.57
CA THR A 106 29.23 -19.38 10.66
C THR A 106 30.74 -19.57 10.60
N GLY A 107 31.29 -20.39 11.51
CA GLY A 107 32.68 -20.82 11.50
C GLY A 107 33.05 -21.64 10.25
N PRO A 108 34.35 -21.97 10.08
CA PRO A 108 34.86 -22.62 8.87
C PRO A 108 34.18 -23.99 8.65
N GLY A 109 33.51 -24.16 7.50
CA GLY A 109 32.98 -25.47 7.05
C GLY A 109 31.46 -25.60 6.94
N SER A 110 30.66 -24.57 7.23
CA SER A 110 29.19 -24.61 7.07
C SER A 110 28.75 -24.00 5.73
N PRO A 111 27.79 -24.59 4.98
CA PRO A 111 27.29 -23.99 3.75
C PRO A 111 26.57 -22.67 4.08
N THR A 112 27.15 -21.55 3.63
CA THR A 112 26.63 -20.22 3.86
C THR A 112 25.44 -19.95 2.94
N VAL A 113 24.25 -19.77 3.51
CA VAL A 113 23.22 -18.92 2.89
C VAL A 113 23.43 -17.53 3.48
N ALA A 114 23.94 -16.60 2.66
CA ALA A 114 24.06 -15.20 3.07
C ALA A 114 22.65 -14.60 3.21
N GLY A 115 22.11 -14.63 4.42
CA GLY A 115 20.83 -14.02 4.76
C GLY A 115 21.02 -12.84 5.70
N ALA A 116 20.41 -11.70 5.38
CA ALA A 116 20.28 -10.59 6.33
C ALA A 116 19.17 -10.93 7.33
N ASN A 117 19.51 -11.18 8.60
CA ASN A 117 18.51 -11.41 9.64
C ASN A 117 17.99 -10.07 10.16
N LEU A 118 16.71 -9.78 9.97
CA LEU A 118 16.05 -8.61 10.57
C LEU A 118 15.59 -8.97 11.99
N GLN A 119 16.03 -8.20 12.98
CA GLN A 119 15.60 -8.38 14.37
C GLN A 119 14.69 -7.25 14.82
N PHE A 120 13.60 -7.62 15.51
CA PHE A 120 12.60 -6.69 16.03
C PHE A 120 12.33 -6.93 17.51
N SER A 121 12.02 -5.87 18.24
CA SER A 121 11.46 -5.90 19.59
C SER A 121 10.02 -5.41 19.53
N CYS A 122 9.16 -5.92 20.40
CA CYS A 122 7.85 -5.34 20.63
C CYS A 122 7.73 -4.93 22.10
N SER A 123 7.36 -3.67 22.34
CA SER A 123 7.17 -3.12 23.68
C SER A 123 5.76 -3.34 24.23
N SER A 124 4.89 -4.01 23.47
CA SER A 124 3.48 -4.24 23.78
C SER A 124 3.11 -5.71 23.62
N ASN A 125 1.90 -6.08 24.04
CA ASN A 125 1.32 -7.40 23.77
C ASN A 125 0.79 -7.55 22.33
N ARG A 126 0.85 -6.48 21.54
CA ARG A 126 0.40 -6.41 20.15
C ARG A 126 1.41 -5.62 19.33
N GLY A 127 1.73 -6.14 18.16
CA GLY A 127 2.55 -5.47 17.17
C GLY A 127 2.37 -6.14 15.82
N ALA A 128 2.71 -5.41 14.76
CA ALA A 128 2.67 -5.91 13.40
C ALA A 128 3.89 -5.43 12.63
N ILE A 129 4.37 -6.28 11.72
CA ILE A 129 5.48 -6.01 10.83
C ILE A 129 5.06 -6.46 9.43
N LEU A 130 5.32 -5.64 8.43
CA LEU A 130 5.17 -5.94 7.01
C LEU A 130 6.54 -5.77 6.34
N VAL A 131 7.02 -6.82 5.70
CA VAL A 131 8.24 -6.79 4.88
C VAL A 131 7.86 -7.13 3.46
N LEU A 132 8.01 -6.16 2.56
CA LEU A 132 7.67 -6.32 1.15
C LEU A 132 8.93 -6.68 0.37
N THR A 133 8.93 -7.81 -0.32
CA THR A 133 10.08 -8.28 -1.12
C THR A 133 10.08 -7.72 -2.54
N ARG A 134 9.01 -7.02 -2.93
CA ARG A 134 8.83 -6.39 -4.24
C ARG A 134 8.60 -4.90 -4.05
N ARG A 135 8.84 -4.14 -5.12
CA ARG A 135 8.49 -2.72 -5.16
C ARG A 135 6.98 -2.58 -4.97
N THR A 136 6.60 -1.65 -4.11
CA THR A 136 5.21 -1.26 -3.92
C THR A 136 4.91 0.03 -4.64
N ASP A 137 3.78 0.01 -5.33
CA ASP A 137 3.18 1.18 -5.95
C ASP A 137 1.95 1.60 -5.14
N ARG A 138 1.60 2.89 -5.26
CA ARG A 138 0.40 3.45 -4.64
C ARG A 138 -0.40 4.21 -5.69
N GLU A 139 -1.69 3.98 -5.73
CA GLU A 139 -2.61 4.72 -6.61
C GLU A 139 -3.58 5.54 -5.76
N ASP A 140 -3.58 6.86 -5.96
CA ASP A 140 -4.49 7.79 -5.27
C ASP A 140 -5.41 8.49 -6.28
N VAL A 141 -6.66 8.71 -5.87
CA VAL A 141 -7.58 9.61 -6.59
C VAL A 141 -7.38 11.03 -6.08
N MET A 142 -6.80 11.87 -6.92
CA MET A 142 -6.58 13.28 -6.59
C MET A 142 -7.86 14.07 -6.82
N SER A 143 -8.21 14.91 -5.86
CA SER A 143 -9.25 15.91 -6.05
C SER A 143 -8.81 16.94 -7.09
N SER A 144 -9.77 17.56 -7.80
CA SER A 144 -9.43 18.60 -8.77
C SER A 144 -8.77 19.84 -8.13
N CYS A 145 -8.92 20.03 -6.82
CA CYS A 145 -8.35 21.15 -6.07
C CYS A 145 -6.84 21.01 -5.86
N GLU A 146 -6.33 19.80 -5.59
CA GLU A 146 -4.89 19.58 -5.41
C GLU A 146 -4.08 19.75 -6.70
N ARG A 147 -4.73 19.66 -7.87
CA ARG A 147 -4.09 20.00 -9.15
C ARG A 147 -3.75 21.49 -9.25
N ALA A 148 -4.53 22.36 -8.60
CA ALA A 148 -4.31 23.80 -8.66
C ALA A 148 -3.08 24.27 -7.84
N SER A 149 -2.65 23.48 -6.83
CA SER A 149 -1.54 23.86 -5.95
C SER A 149 -0.14 23.72 -6.57
N LYS A 150 0.02 23.04 -7.71
CA LYS A 150 1.34 22.84 -8.35
C LYS A 150 1.64 23.79 -9.50
N SER A 151 0.77 24.77 -9.76
CA SER A 151 1.06 25.82 -10.73
C SER A 151 1.60 27.05 -10.01
N THR A 152 2.82 27.46 -10.40
CA THR A 152 3.45 28.74 -10.08
C THR A 152 4.21 28.82 -8.75
N PHE A 153 5.47 28.36 -8.78
CA PHE A 153 6.54 28.92 -7.96
C PHE A 153 7.84 28.97 -8.79
N GLU A 154 7.79 29.65 -9.94
CA GLU A 154 9.02 30.20 -10.53
C GLU A 154 9.33 31.50 -9.78
N LEU A 155 10.13 31.38 -8.73
CA LEU A 155 10.74 32.54 -8.08
C LEU A 155 11.76 33.14 -9.03
N ILE A 156 11.42 34.31 -9.56
CA ILE A 156 12.37 35.30 -10.02
C ILE A 156 13.29 35.65 -8.85
N SER A 157 14.59 35.37 -8.97
CA SER A 157 15.62 36.09 -8.25
C SER A 157 16.77 36.35 -9.22
N GLY A 158 16.84 37.61 -9.66
CA GLY A 158 17.94 38.13 -10.44
C GLY A 158 19.09 38.63 -9.56
N ALA A 159 20.20 38.85 -10.26
CA ALA A 159 21.32 39.74 -9.95
C ALA A 159 22.27 39.35 -8.81
N GLY A 160 23.52 39.11 -9.20
CA GLY A 160 24.69 39.05 -8.31
C GLY A 160 25.99 38.96 -9.12
N ILE A 161 26.43 40.11 -9.62
CA ILE A 161 27.74 40.34 -10.27
C ILE A 161 28.87 39.96 -9.33
N SER A 162 29.98 39.44 -9.87
CA SER A 162 31.31 39.75 -9.32
C SER A 162 32.40 39.60 -10.38
N LEU A 163 33.37 40.51 -10.28
CA LEU A 163 34.48 40.85 -11.19
C LEU A 163 35.36 39.68 -11.62
#